data_AF-A0A2S6TQ67-F1
#
_entry.id   AF-A0A2S6TQ67-F1
#
_cell.length_a   1.000
_cell.length_b   1.000
_cell.length_c   1.000
_cell.angle_alpha   90.00
_cell.angle_beta   90.00
_cell.angle_gamma   90.00
#
_symmetry.space_group_name_H-M   'P 1'
#
loop_
_entity.id
_entity.type
_entity.pdbx_description
1 polymer ?
#
loop_
_entity_poly.entity_id
_entity_poly.type
_entity_poly.pdbx_seq_one_letter_code
_entity_poly.pdbx_strand_id
1 'polypeptide(L)'
;MFVAASIAILIAMLLAIVRAVLGPTIYDRILAINTFGTKALLLIATIGFLTERPEFMDLALVYALINFIATIAIMKFFRFSHLGYPQGKDEIGDL
;
A
#
# COMPACT_ATOMS: atom_id res chain seq x y z
N MET A 1 -0.50 -14.55 -21.51
CA MET A 1 0.23 -13.35 -21.05
C MET A 1 -0.19 -12.91 -19.65
N PHE A 2 -1.48 -12.64 -19.40
CA PHE A 2 -1.97 -12.23 -18.08
C PHE A 2 -1.74 -13.25 -16.96
N VAL A 3 -1.83 -14.57 -17.23
CA VAL A 3 -1.51 -15.62 -16.24
C VAL A 3 -0.08 -15.50 -15.72
N ALA A 4 0.89 -15.31 -16.63
CA ALA A 4 2.30 -15.14 -16.25
C ALA A 4 2.51 -13.86 -15.43
N ALA A 5 1.81 -12.77 -15.79
CA ALA A 5 1.82 -11.54 -15.00
C ALA A 5 1.25 -11.76 -13.59
N SER A 6 0.11 -12.46 -13.45
CA SER A 6 -0.47 -12.80 -12.14
C SER A 6 0.50 -13.61 -11.27
N ILE A 7 1.17 -14.61 -11.85
CA ILE A 7 2.18 -15.41 -11.13
C ILE A 7 3.35 -14.54 -10.68
N ALA A 8 3.89 -13.70 -11.57
CA ALA A 8 4.98 -12.78 -11.22
C ALA A 8 4.58 -11.80 -10.11
N ILE A 9 3.34 -11.29 -10.14
CA ILE A 9 2.78 -10.42 -9.10
C ILE A 9 2.71 -11.16 -7.77
N LEU A 10 2.21 -12.41 -7.75
CA LEU A 10 2.14 -13.22 -6.53
C LEU A 10 3.53 -13.47 -5.91
N ILE A 11 4.54 -13.79 -6.73
CA ILE A 11 5.93 -13.91 -6.27
C ILE A 11 6.40 -12.59 -5.66
N ALA A 12 6.14 -11.47 -6.34
CA ALA A 12 6.55 -10.16 -5.85
C ALA A 12 5.79 -9.73 -4.57
N MET A 13 4.56 -10.22 -4.37
CA MET A 13 3.80 -10.04 -3.13
C MET A 13 4.42 -10.84 -1.98
N LEU A 14 4.84 -12.09 -2.22
CA LEU A 14 5.56 -12.89 -1.23
C LEU A 14 6.86 -12.19 -0.79
N LEU A 15 7.64 -11.66 -1.74
CA LEU A 15 8.86 -10.90 -1.42
C LEU A 15 8.55 -9.63 -0.60
N ALA A 16 7.44 -8.94 -0.90
CA ALA A 16 7.01 -7.77 -0.12
C ALA A 16 6.64 -8.14 1.32
N ILE A 17 5.96 -9.28 1.54
CA ILE A 17 5.66 -9.79 2.88
C ILE A 17 6.95 -10.10 3.64
N VAL A 18 7.90 -10.80 3.01
CA VAL A 18 9.21 -11.09 3.62
C VAL A 18 9.91 -9.79 4.04
N ARG A 19 9.90 -8.76 3.19
CA ARG A 19 10.49 -7.45 3.51
C ARG A 19 9.74 -6.71 4.62
N ALA A 20 8.43 -6.86 4.71
CA ALA A 20 7.60 -6.25 5.76
C ALA A 20 7.89 -6.88 7.14
N VAL A 21 8.19 -8.18 7.20
CA VAL A 21 8.53 -8.87 8.45
C VAL A 21 9.98 -8.62 8.85
N LEU A 22 10.92 -8.74 7.91
CA LEU A 22 12.36 -8.60 8.17
C LEU A 22 12.84 -7.14 8.21
N GLY A 23 11.96 -6.17 7.98
CA GLY A 23 12.35 -4.76 7.91
C GLY A 23 12.90 -4.22 9.23
N PRO A 24 14.13 -3.64 9.24
CA PRO A 24 14.76 -3.11 10.45
C PRO A 24 14.09 -1.84 10.96
N THR A 25 13.59 -0.99 10.06
CA THR A 25 12.94 0.28 10.41
C THR A 25 11.43 0.20 10.24
N ILE A 26 10.69 1.06 10.95
CA ILE A 26 9.23 1.18 10.78
C ILE A 26 8.91 1.63 9.34
N TYR A 27 9.67 2.59 8.80
CA TYR A 27 9.50 3.08 7.44
C TYR A 27 9.68 2.00 6.38
N ASP A 28 10.63 1.10 6.56
CA ASP A 28 10.82 -0.05 5.67
C ASP A 28 9.58 -0.96 5.63
N ARG A 29 8.97 -1.19 6.81
CA ARG A 29 7.77 -2.02 6.92
C ARG A 29 6.57 -1.32 6.28
N ILE A 30 6.39 -0.02 6.53
CA ILE A 30 5.34 0.79 5.89
C ILE A 30 5.49 0.77 4.37
N LEU A 31 6.71 0.96 3.86
CA LEU A 31 7.00 0.92 2.43
C LEU A 31 6.73 -0.47 1.83
N ALA A 32 7.09 -1.54 2.53
CA ALA A 32 6.81 -2.91 2.11
C ALA A 32 5.30 -3.20 2.04
N ILE A 33 4.53 -2.75 3.04
CA ILE A 33 3.07 -2.87 3.05
C ILE A 33 2.44 -2.07 1.90
N ASN A 34 2.88 -0.84 1.66
CA ASN A 34 2.39 -0.04 0.52
C ASN A 34 2.69 -0.74 -0.82
N THR A 35 3.91 -1.27 -0.95
CA THR A 35 4.36 -2.04 -2.11
C THR A 35 3.53 -3.31 -2.33
N PHE A 36 3.11 -3.97 -1.26
CA PHE A 36 2.18 -5.10 -1.31
C PHE A 36 0.79 -4.66 -1.79
N GLY A 37 0.24 -3.58 -1.22
CA GLY A 37 -1.06 -3.05 -1.63
C GLY A 37 -1.12 -2.65 -3.11
N THR A 38 -0.06 -2.05 -3.64
CA THR A 38 0.04 -1.72 -5.08
C THR A 38 0.06 -2.96 -5.96
N LYS A 39 0.67 -4.07 -5.50
CA LYS A 39 0.62 -5.36 -6.21
C LYS A 39 -0.75 -6.03 -6.12
N ALA A 40 -1.46 -5.89 -5.00
CA ALA A 40 -2.82 -6.39 -4.87
C ALA A 40 -3.76 -5.71 -5.90
N LEU A 41 -3.63 -4.39 -6.09
CA LEU A 41 -4.32 -3.67 -7.17
C LEU A 41 -4.03 -4.26 -8.55
N LEU A 42 -2.75 -4.49 -8.87
CA LEU A 42 -2.36 -5.05 -10.16
C LEU A 42 -2.91 -6.47 -10.34
N LEU A 43 -2.95 -7.25 -9.26
CA LEU A 43 -3.51 -8.59 -9.27
C LEU A 43 -5.02 -8.56 -9.56
N ILE A 44 -5.77 -7.69 -8.89
CA ILE A 44 -7.21 -7.49 -9.13
C ILE A 44 -7.46 -7.11 -10.59
N ALA A 45 -6.72 -6.13 -11.11
CA ALA A 45 -6.84 -5.70 -12.51
C ALA A 45 -6.53 -6.84 -13.49
N THR A 46 -5.45 -7.59 -13.26
CA THR A 46 -5.02 -8.70 -14.12
C THR A 46 -6.03 -9.86 -14.09
N ILE A 47 -6.64 -10.15 -12.94
CA ILE A 47 -7.73 -11.12 -12.81
C ILE A 47 -8.98 -10.64 -13.55
N GLY A 48 -9.30 -9.33 -13.50
CA GLY A 48 -10.37 -8.73 -14.30
C GLY A 48 -10.24 -9.03 -15.79
N PHE A 49 -9.04 -8.84 -16.34
CA PHE A 49 -8.76 -9.18 -17.74
C PHE A 49 -8.82 -10.69 -18.03
N LEU A 50 -8.39 -11.55 -17.09
CA LEU A 50 -8.47 -13.02 -17.24
C LEU A 50 -9.90 -13.55 -17.21
N THR A 51 -10.78 -12.89 -16.45
CA THR A 51 -12.19 -13.29 -16.29
C THR A 51 -13.13 -12.56 -17.24
N GLU A 52 -12.59 -11.67 -18.09
CA GLU A 52 -13.35 -10.79 -18.99
C GLU A 52 -14.42 -9.95 -18.27
N ARG A 53 -14.19 -9.64 -16.99
CA ARG A 53 -15.11 -8.85 -16.16
C ARG A 53 -14.52 -7.46 -15.91
N PRO A 54 -15.00 -6.42 -16.63
CA PRO A 54 -14.47 -5.06 -16.49
C PRO A 54 -14.72 -4.45 -15.11
N GLU A 55 -15.72 -4.94 -14.37
CA GLU A 55 -16.06 -4.52 -13.00
C GLU A 55 -14.89 -4.63 -12.01
N PHE A 56 -13.94 -5.52 -12.27
CA PHE A 56 -12.73 -5.65 -11.46
C PHE A 56 -11.80 -4.44 -11.58
N MET A 57 -11.90 -3.67 -12.66
CA MET A 57 -11.14 -2.43 -12.82
C MET A 57 -11.61 -1.38 -11.82
N ASP A 58 -12.93 -1.26 -11.61
CA ASP A 58 -13.50 -0.35 -10.63
C ASP A 58 -13.05 -0.75 -9.21
N LEU A 59 -13.06 -2.05 -8.92
CA LEU A 59 -12.54 -2.59 -7.66
C LEU A 59 -11.05 -2.28 -7.49
N ALA A 60 -10.23 -2.44 -8.54
CA ALA A 60 -8.82 -2.13 -8.51
C ALA A 60 -8.57 -0.65 -8.20
N LEU A 61 -9.32 0.27 -8.83
CA LEU A 61 -9.22 1.71 -8.59
C LEU A 61 -9.60 2.09 -7.16
N VAL A 62 -10.68 1.50 -6.62
CA VAL A 62 -11.08 1.71 -5.21
C VAL A 62 -9.98 1.22 -4.26
N TYR A 63 -9.41 0.05 -4.50
CA TYR A 63 -8.30 -0.47 -3.71
C TYR A 63 -7.03 0.39 -3.84
N ALA A 64 -6.79 1.01 -4.99
CA ALA A 64 -5.71 1.98 -5.19
C ALA A 64 -5.83 3.12 -4.18
N LEU A 65 -7.03 3.70 -4.12
CA LEU A 65 -7.32 4.86 -3.29
C LEU A 65 -7.24 4.48 -1.81
N ILE A 66 -7.79 3.33 -1.43
CA ILE A 66 -7.70 2.82 -0.05
C ILE A 66 -6.24 2.61 0.36
N ASN A 67 -5.42 1.97 -0.48
CA ASN A 67 -4.00 1.74 -0.18
C ASN A 67 -3.23 3.06 0.00
N PHE A 68 -3.50 4.04 -0.87
CA PHE A 68 -2.90 5.36 -0.79
C PHE A 68 -3.29 6.09 0.50
N ILE A 69 -4.59 6.17 0.81
CA ILE A 69 -5.10 6.82 2.02
C ILE A 69 -4.57 6.12 3.28
N ALA A 70 -4.58 4.79 3.33
CA ALA A 70 -4.06 4.02 4.47
C ALA A 70 -2.58 4.33 4.71
N THR A 71 -1.78 4.40 3.65
CA THR A 71 -0.35 4.70 3.77
C THR A 71 -0.11 6.13 4.31
N ILE A 72 -0.87 7.11 3.83
CA ILE A 72 -0.82 8.49 4.36
C ILE A 72 -1.25 8.54 5.82
N ALA A 73 -2.34 7.85 6.17
CA ALA A 73 -2.85 7.81 7.55
C ALA A 73 -1.81 7.21 8.51
N ILE A 74 -1.16 6.12 8.11
CA ILE A 74 -0.08 5.48 8.89
C ILE A 74 1.10 6.44 9.02
N MET A 75 1.57 7.05 7.94
CA MET A 75 2.68 8.01 8.00
C MET A 75 2.36 9.21 8.90
N LYS A 76 1.13 9.75 8.82
CA LYS A 76 0.67 10.86 9.67
C LYS A 76 0.67 10.44 11.14
N PHE A 77 0.16 9.25 11.44
CA PHE A 77 0.15 8.72 12.79
C PHE A 77 1.56 8.58 13.37
N PHE A 78 2.50 8.02 12.61
CA PHE A 78 3.89 7.88 13.08
C PHE A 78 4.63 9.21 13.22
N ARG A 79 4.29 10.23 12.42
CA ARG A 79 4.96 11.53 12.48
C ARG A 79 4.41 12.43 13.59
N PHE A 80 3.09 12.46 13.78
CA PHE A 80 2.43 13.43 14.66
C PHE A 80 1.81 12.79 15.91
N SER A 81 1.93 11.47 16.07
CA SER A 81 1.27 10.66 17.11
C SER A 81 -0.26 10.79 17.17
N HIS A 82 -0.87 11.50 16.22
CA HIS A 82 -2.29 11.82 16.16
C HIS A 82 -2.78 11.87 14.70
N LEU A 83 -4.02 11.43 14.47
CA LEU A 83 -4.65 11.45 13.14
C LEU A 83 -5.32 12.81 12.80
N GLY A 84 -5.40 13.75 13.75
CA GLY A 84 -6.20 14.98 13.72
C GLY A 84 -5.48 16.28 13.36
N TYR A 85 -6.10 17.44 13.68
CA TYR A 85 -5.57 18.80 13.45
C TYR A 85 -4.33 19.04 14.34
N PRO A 86 -3.31 19.79 13.87
CA PRO A 86 -2.22 20.21 14.74
C PRO A 86 -2.80 20.99 15.91
N GLN A 87 -2.66 20.47 17.15
CA GLN A 87 -2.88 21.30 18.32
C GLN A 87 -1.73 22.32 18.35
N GLY A 88 -2.06 23.60 18.45
CA GLY A 88 -1.12 24.72 18.42
C GLY A 88 -0.15 24.78 19.61
N LYS A 89 0.64 23.73 19.81
CA LYS A 89 1.82 23.67 20.70
C LYS A 89 3.01 22.96 20.06
N ASP A 90 3.03 22.86 18.72
CA ASP A 90 4.19 22.40 17.94
C ASP A 90 5.01 23.58 17.39
N GLU A 91 4.91 24.76 18.01
CA GLU A 91 5.89 25.83 17.84
C GLU A 91 6.91 25.73 18.99
N ILE A 92 8.17 25.50 18.61
CA ILE A 92 9.43 25.62 19.37
C ILE A 92 10.11 24.28 19.73
N GLY A 93 11.14 23.94 18.96
CA GLY A 93 12.17 22.92 19.19
C GLY A 93 12.30 21.96 18.00
N ASP A 94 13.13 22.15 16.98
CA ASP A 94 14.44 22.78 16.91
C ASP A 94 14.65 23.51 15.56
N LEU A 95 14.77 24.85 15.63
CA LEU A 95 15.57 25.67 14.71
C LEU A 95 16.62 26.39 15.55
#